data_AF-A0A920GI84-F1
#
_entry.id   AF-A0A920GI84-F1
#
_cell.length_a   1.000
_cell.length_b   1.000
_cell.length_c   1.000
_cell.angle_alpha   90.00
_cell.angle_beta   90.00
_cell.angle_gamma   90.00
#
_symmetry.space_group_name_H-M   'P 1'
#
loop_
_entity.id
_entity.type
_entity.pdbx_description
1 polymer ?
#
loop_
_entity_poly.entity_id
_entity_poly.type
_entity_poly.pdbx_seq_one_letter_code
_entity_poly.pdbx_strand_id
1 'polypeptide(L)'
;MAGDKNLDHFSIDEEKGRYYSHDKGCDGESEDGFKLFSSPWTASPWMKDNNSWVGGKLLPEYYDIWALFFSKYVDAYKAEGIDIWGFTVENEPHGNGENWESMHYSPEEMTHFVQNFLGPKLKLTVKATLKF
;
A
#
# COMPACT_ATOMS: atom_id res chain seq x y z
N MET A 1 -12.13 8.04 4.78
CA MET A 1 -13.06 8.32 5.92
C MET A 1 -13.28 7.05 6.72
N ALA A 2 -13.67 7.13 8.00
CA ALA A 2 -13.99 5.93 8.77
C ALA A 2 -15.17 5.17 8.14
N GLY A 3 -15.02 3.87 7.94
CA GLY A 3 -16.05 3.03 7.33
C GLY A 3 -16.19 3.15 5.80
N ASP A 4 -15.22 3.77 5.12
CA ASP A 4 -15.18 3.88 3.65
C ASP A 4 -14.79 2.54 3.01
N LYS A 5 -15.74 1.60 3.01
CA LYS A 5 -15.45 0.20 2.65
C LYS A 5 -15.17 -0.02 1.16
N ASN A 6 -15.62 0.90 0.30
CA ASN A 6 -15.38 0.86 -1.14
C ASN A 6 -14.17 1.71 -1.57
N LEU A 7 -13.55 2.42 -0.60
CA LEU A 7 -12.50 3.40 -0.85
C LEU A 7 -12.96 4.47 -1.86
N ASP A 8 -14.18 4.98 -1.67
CA ASP A 8 -14.79 6.01 -2.53
C ASP A 8 -14.09 7.36 -2.36
N HIS A 9 -13.44 7.59 -1.21
CA HIS A 9 -12.70 8.80 -0.88
C HIS A 9 -11.17 8.61 -0.95
N PHE A 10 -10.71 7.50 -1.53
CA PHE A 10 -9.28 7.30 -1.78
C PHE A 10 -8.75 8.38 -2.73
N SER A 11 -7.67 9.05 -2.34
CA SER A 11 -6.94 10.02 -3.16
C SER A 11 -5.46 10.03 -2.78
N ILE A 12 -4.62 10.40 -3.74
CA ILE A 12 -3.17 10.66 -3.59
C ILE A 12 -2.86 12.17 -3.62
N ASP A 13 -3.87 13.04 -3.59
CA ASP A 13 -3.69 14.48 -3.78
C ASP A 13 -2.84 15.15 -2.69
N GLU A 14 -2.86 14.64 -1.45
CA GLU A 14 -2.00 15.14 -0.38
C GLU A 14 -0.51 14.85 -0.66
N GLU A 15 -0.21 13.75 -1.36
CA GLU A 15 1.15 13.31 -1.70
C GLU A 15 1.69 14.05 -2.93
N LYS A 16 0.79 14.47 -3.84
CA LYS A 16 1.15 15.21 -5.07
C LYS A 16 1.96 16.47 -4.80
N GLY A 17 1.71 17.15 -3.67
CA GLY A 17 2.46 18.35 -3.31
C GLY A 17 3.86 18.10 -2.76
N ARG A 18 4.19 16.87 -2.34
CA ARG A 18 5.42 16.56 -1.59
C ARG A 18 6.41 15.70 -2.37
N TYR A 19 5.93 14.65 -3.03
CA TYR A 19 6.80 13.63 -3.64
C TYR A 19 6.83 13.71 -5.16
N TYR A 20 5.74 14.20 -5.75
CA TYR A 20 5.54 14.21 -7.19
C TYR A 20 6.58 15.03 -7.97
N SER A 21 6.99 16.18 -7.43
CA SER A 21 8.03 17.01 -8.04
C SER A 21 9.41 16.37 -7.95
N HIS A 22 9.64 15.51 -6.95
CA HIS A 22 10.89 14.78 -6.79
C HIS A 22 10.93 13.58 -7.74
N ASP A 23 9.88 12.75 -7.74
CA ASP A 23 9.82 11.53 -8.55
C ASP A 23 9.96 11.83 -10.04
N LYS A 24 9.24 12.85 -10.55
CA LYS A 24 9.38 13.30 -11.95
C LYS A 24 10.67 14.06 -12.23
N GLY A 25 11.28 14.63 -11.21
CA GLY A 25 12.55 15.36 -11.34
C GLY A 25 13.72 14.44 -11.65
N CYS A 26 13.64 13.16 -11.27
CA CYS A 26 14.69 12.18 -11.49
C CYS A 26 14.66 11.52 -12.87
N ASP A 27 13.56 11.58 -13.62
CA ASP A 27 13.41 10.87 -14.91
C ASP A 27 14.42 11.30 -15.98
N GLY A 28 15.08 12.45 -15.83
CA GLY A 28 16.15 12.92 -16.72
C GLY A 28 17.57 12.51 -16.30
N GLU A 29 17.74 11.92 -15.12
CA GLU A 29 19.05 11.62 -14.52
C GLU A 29 19.55 10.19 -14.83
N SER A 30 18.67 9.32 -15.33
CA SER A 30 18.98 7.92 -15.65
C SER A 30 18.52 7.57 -17.07
N GLU A 31 19.43 7.08 -17.91
CA GLU A 31 19.11 6.58 -19.26
C GLU A 31 18.17 5.36 -19.22
N ASP A 32 18.28 4.54 -18.18
CA ASP A 32 17.48 3.33 -17.97
C ASP A 32 16.23 3.56 -17.10
N GLY A 33 16.03 4.79 -16.61
CA GLY A 33 14.99 5.15 -15.64
C GLY A 33 15.25 4.59 -14.24
N PHE A 34 14.24 4.69 -13.37
CA PHE A 34 14.26 4.18 -12.00
C PHE A 34 13.17 3.15 -11.76
N LYS A 35 13.44 2.19 -10.86
CA LYS A 35 12.44 1.26 -10.37
C LYS A 35 11.90 1.78 -9.04
N LEU A 36 10.66 2.25 -9.05
CA LEU A 36 9.99 2.74 -7.86
C LEU A 36 9.43 1.59 -7.04
N PHE A 37 9.75 1.56 -5.75
CA PHE A 37 9.34 0.51 -4.84
C PHE A 37 8.68 1.12 -3.60
N SER A 38 7.45 0.71 -3.29
CA SER A 38 6.65 1.29 -2.21
C SER A 38 6.49 0.31 -1.03
N SER A 39 6.26 0.81 0.17
CA SER A 39 6.08 -0.01 1.38
C SER A 39 5.09 0.71 2.30
N PRO A 40 3.89 0.16 2.56
CA PRO A 40 2.96 0.78 3.49
C PRO A 40 3.40 0.56 4.93
N TRP A 41 3.16 1.56 5.79
CA TRP A 41 3.44 1.47 7.22
C TRP A 41 2.24 1.04 8.07
N THR A 42 1.02 1.34 7.64
CA THR A 42 -0.17 1.00 8.41
C THR A 42 -1.45 1.20 7.61
N ALA A 43 -2.49 0.43 7.91
CA ALA A 43 -3.84 0.70 7.45
C ALA A 43 -4.49 1.83 8.27
N SER A 44 -5.63 2.35 7.80
CA SER A 44 -6.39 3.33 8.57
C SER A 44 -6.80 2.78 9.95
N PRO A 45 -6.85 3.61 11.01
CA PRO A 45 -7.17 3.17 12.37
C PRO A 45 -8.43 2.33 12.47
N TRP A 46 -9.50 2.73 11.79
CA TRP A 46 -10.79 2.02 11.81
C TRP A 46 -10.75 0.61 11.21
N MET A 47 -9.66 0.24 10.53
CA MET A 47 -9.43 -1.11 10.00
C MET A 47 -8.65 -2.00 10.99
N LYS A 48 -8.18 -1.45 12.11
CA LYS A 48 -7.25 -2.10 13.02
C LYS A 48 -7.92 -2.42 14.36
N ASP A 49 -7.46 -3.49 15.00
CA ASP A 49 -7.96 -3.97 16.30
C ASP A 49 -7.77 -2.99 17.46
N ASN A 50 -6.84 -2.03 17.32
CA ASN A 50 -6.51 -1.05 18.33
C ASN A 50 -7.00 0.38 18.00
N ASN A 51 -7.62 0.58 16.84
CA ASN A 51 -8.07 1.89 16.36
C ASN A 51 -6.99 3.00 16.46
N SER A 52 -5.73 2.66 16.15
CA SER A 52 -4.58 3.57 16.22
C SER A 52 -3.74 3.51 14.93
N TRP A 53 -2.95 4.55 14.67
CA TRP A 53 -1.94 4.55 13.60
C TRP A 53 -0.70 3.72 13.95
N VAL A 54 -0.44 3.52 15.25
CA VAL A 54 0.73 2.81 15.78
C VAL A 54 0.33 1.43 16.30
N GLY A 55 1.11 0.40 15.95
CA GLY A 55 0.92 -0.98 16.39
C GLY A 55 -0.40 -1.60 15.95
N GLY A 56 -0.84 -2.66 16.61
CA GLY A 56 -2.11 -3.34 16.29
C GLY A 56 -2.08 -4.12 14.98
N LYS A 57 -3.20 -4.75 14.65
CA LYS A 57 -3.34 -5.67 13.52
C LYS A 57 -4.53 -5.30 12.65
N LEU A 58 -4.41 -5.59 11.36
CA LEU A 58 -5.52 -5.51 10.42
C LEU A 58 -6.60 -6.52 10.82
N LEU A 59 -7.84 -6.08 10.98
CA LEU A 59 -8.96 -6.99 11.25
C LEU A 59 -9.28 -7.80 9.99
N PRO A 60 -9.54 -9.13 10.10
CA PRO A 60 -9.79 -9.99 8.95
C PRO A 60 -10.93 -9.54 8.03
N GLU A 61 -11.96 -8.91 8.60
CA GLU A 61 -13.11 -8.34 7.86
C GLU A 61 -12.73 -7.22 6.87
N TYR A 62 -11.51 -6.69 6.96
CA TYR A 62 -11.00 -5.62 6.11
C TYR A 62 -9.92 -6.06 5.13
N TYR A 63 -9.61 -7.35 5.03
CA TYR A 63 -8.58 -7.85 4.11
C TYR A 63 -8.91 -7.54 2.63
N ASP A 64 -10.16 -7.71 2.21
CA ASP A 64 -10.56 -7.36 0.84
C ASP A 64 -10.38 -5.86 0.53
N ILE A 65 -10.65 -5.01 1.53
CA ILE A 65 -10.55 -3.56 1.42
C ILE A 65 -9.08 -3.14 1.37
N TRP A 66 -8.23 -3.75 2.20
CA TRP A 66 -6.80 -3.52 2.17
C TRP A 66 -6.17 -3.98 0.85
N ALA A 67 -6.58 -5.12 0.30
CA ALA A 67 -6.16 -5.55 -1.03
C ALA A 67 -6.63 -4.58 -2.14
N LEU A 68 -7.84 -4.03 -2.03
CA LEU A 68 -8.35 -3.00 -2.95
C LEU A 68 -7.52 -1.71 -2.89
N PHE A 69 -7.04 -1.32 -1.70
CA PHE A 69 -6.17 -0.16 -1.52
C PHE A 69 -4.91 -0.25 -2.39
N PHE A 70 -4.19 -1.38 -2.36
CA PHE A 70 -3.01 -1.57 -3.22
C PHE A 70 -3.31 -1.42 -4.70
N SER A 71 -4.43 -1.99 -5.17
CA SER A 71 -4.84 -1.83 -6.58
C SER A 71 -5.09 -0.37 -6.93
N LYS A 72 -5.88 0.34 -6.10
CA LYS A 72 -6.18 1.77 -6.32
C LYS A 72 -4.93 2.64 -6.25
N TYR A 73 -3.99 2.32 -5.37
CA TYR A 73 -2.72 3.02 -5.24
C TYR A 73 -1.86 2.90 -6.51
N VAL A 74 -1.67 1.68 -7.02
CA VAL A 74 -0.93 1.47 -8.28
C VAL A 74 -1.62 2.15 -9.46
N ASP A 75 -2.95 2.05 -9.56
CA ASP A 75 -3.70 2.68 -10.64
C ASP A 75 -3.63 4.21 -10.59
N ALA A 76 -3.71 4.80 -9.39
CA ALA A 76 -3.62 6.25 -9.21
C ALA A 76 -2.24 6.78 -9.59
N TYR A 77 -1.15 6.16 -9.12
CA TYR A 77 0.20 6.57 -9.49
C TYR A 77 0.48 6.38 -11.00
N LYS A 78 -0.03 5.29 -11.58
CA LYS A 78 0.08 5.07 -13.03
C LYS A 78 -0.68 6.13 -13.83
N ALA A 79 -1.86 6.56 -13.38
CA ALA A 79 -2.62 7.64 -14.04
C ALA A 79 -1.85 8.97 -14.06
N GLU A 80 -0.96 9.14 -13.08
CA GLU A 80 -0.05 10.27 -12.96
C GLU A 80 1.27 10.08 -13.74
N GLY A 81 1.42 8.96 -14.45
CA GLY A 81 2.63 8.64 -15.23
C GLY A 81 3.78 8.09 -14.39
N ILE A 82 3.52 7.65 -13.16
CA ILE A 82 4.51 7.07 -12.26
C ILE A 82 4.28 5.55 -12.21
N ASP A 83 5.23 4.78 -12.74
CA ASP A 83 5.14 3.32 -12.77
C ASP A 83 5.80 2.70 -11.53
N ILE A 84 4.96 2.21 -10.62
CA ILE A 84 5.42 1.42 -9.47
C ILE A 84 5.91 0.06 -9.95
N TRP A 85 7.19 -0.24 -9.72
CA TRP A 85 7.82 -1.50 -10.08
C TRP A 85 7.42 -2.62 -9.11
N GLY A 86 7.29 -2.29 -7.82
CA GLY A 86 6.82 -3.25 -6.82
C GLY A 86 6.52 -2.63 -5.47
N PHE A 87 6.08 -3.45 -4.54
CA PHE A 87 5.90 -3.06 -3.15
C PHE A 87 6.09 -4.21 -2.17
N THR A 88 6.29 -3.89 -0.90
CA THR A 88 6.09 -4.86 0.18
C THR A 88 4.61 -4.92 0.59
N VAL A 89 4.22 -5.98 1.29
CA VAL A 89 2.89 -6.11 1.90
C VAL A 89 2.72 -5.19 3.10
N GLU A 90 3.78 -5.03 3.88
CA GLU A 90 3.82 -4.24 5.10
C GLU A 90 5.28 -3.93 5.43
N ASN A 91 5.55 -2.71 5.84
CA ASN A 91 6.85 -2.33 6.37
C ASN A 91 7.02 -2.86 7.80
N GLU A 92 8.15 -3.50 8.10
CA GLU A 92 8.49 -3.95 9.46
C GLU A 92 7.30 -4.65 10.19
N PRO A 93 6.76 -5.76 9.66
CA PRO A 93 5.53 -6.39 10.17
C PRO A 93 5.63 -6.94 11.61
N HIS A 94 6.83 -6.96 12.20
CA HIS A 94 7.06 -7.29 13.61
C HIS A 94 7.00 -6.07 14.54
N GLY A 95 6.75 -4.88 13.97
CA GLY A 95 6.67 -3.62 14.69
C GLY A 95 8.01 -2.90 14.82
N ASN A 96 7.91 -1.63 15.23
CA ASN A 96 9.02 -0.69 15.42
C ASN A 96 9.17 -0.27 16.89
N GLY A 97 8.65 -1.08 17.82
CA GLY A 97 8.58 -0.73 19.24
C GLY A 97 7.54 0.35 19.58
N GLU A 98 6.52 0.51 18.74
CA GLU A 98 5.42 1.48 18.90
C GLU A 98 5.88 2.96 18.88
N ASN A 99 6.95 3.25 18.13
CA ASN A 99 7.51 4.61 18.06
C ASN A 99 6.88 5.49 16.97
N TRP A 100 6.37 4.88 15.89
CA TRP A 100 5.68 5.57 14.78
C TRP A 100 4.70 4.62 14.07
N GLU A 101 4.07 5.08 13.00
CA GLU A 101 3.08 4.33 12.23
C GLU A 101 3.55 2.90 11.97
N SER A 102 2.69 1.93 12.30
CA SER A 102 3.02 0.51 12.17
C SER A 102 1.75 -0.33 12.14
N MET A 103 1.83 -1.51 11.54
CA MET A 103 0.81 -2.56 11.61
C MET A 103 1.50 -3.93 11.63
N HIS A 104 1.02 -4.81 12.50
CA HIS A 104 1.65 -6.10 12.72
C HIS A 104 1.04 -7.20 11.86
N TYR A 105 1.89 -8.09 11.36
CA TYR A 105 1.50 -9.38 10.81
C TYR A 105 2.37 -10.49 11.40
N SER A 106 1.74 -11.61 11.77
CA SER A 106 2.46 -12.88 11.85
C SER A 106 2.81 -13.40 10.45
N PRO A 107 3.80 -14.30 10.32
CA PRO A 107 4.11 -14.95 9.04
C PRO A 107 2.89 -15.64 8.40
N GLU A 108 2.04 -16.27 9.23
CA GLU A 108 0.82 -16.95 8.80
C GLU A 108 -0.24 -15.95 8.33
N GLU A 109 -0.45 -14.86 9.06
CA GLU A 109 -1.39 -13.80 8.71
C GLU A 109 -1.01 -13.16 7.37
N MET A 110 0.28 -12.84 7.18
CA MET A 110 0.79 -12.27 5.93
C MET A 110 0.64 -13.25 4.77
N THR A 111 1.01 -14.52 4.97
CA THR A 111 0.85 -15.56 3.95
C THR A 111 -0.61 -15.69 3.53
N HIS A 112 -1.52 -15.72 4.51
CA HIS A 112 -2.95 -15.83 4.26
C HIS A 112 -3.49 -14.62 3.48
N PHE A 113 -3.10 -13.40 3.88
CA PHE A 113 -3.48 -12.17 3.19
C PHE A 113 -3.02 -12.16 1.73
N VAL A 114 -1.74 -12.49 1.49
CA VAL A 114 -1.16 -12.53 0.14
C VAL A 114 -1.85 -13.55 -0.75
N GLN A 115 -2.02 -14.78 -0.26
CA GLN A 115 -2.55 -15.87 -1.06
C GLN A 115 -4.03 -15.71 -1.40
N ASN A 116 -4.84 -15.22 -0.44
CA ASN A 116 -6.28 -15.27 -0.55
C ASN A 116 -6.93 -13.93 -0.90
N PHE A 117 -6.23 -12.81 -0.72
CA PHE A 117 -6.80 -11.46 -0.92
C PHE A 117 -5.97 -10.63 -1.89
N LEU A 118 -4.73 -10.29 -1.53
CA LEU A 118 -3.90 -9.37 -2.30
C LEU A 118 -3.53 -9.93 -3.69
N GLY A 119 -2.99 -11.15 -3.72
CA GLY A 119 -2.58 -11.80 -4.97
C GLY A 119 -3.72 -11.95 -5.98
N PRO A 120 -4.89 -12.51 -5.59
CA PRO A 120 -6.06 -12.55 -6.45
C PRO A 120 -6.54 -11.17 -6.91
N LYS A 121 -6.55 -10.16 -6.04
CA LYS A 121 -6.97 -8.79 -6.41
C LYS A 121 -6.10 -8.22 -7.52
N LEU A 122 -4.78 -8.26 -7.36
CA LEU A 122 -3.83 -7.67 -8.32
C LEU A 122 -3.79 -8.42 -9.66
N LYS A 123 -4.06 -9.73 -9.67
CA LYS A 123 -4.20 -10.49 -10.92
C LYS A 123 -5.42 -10.06 -11.74
N LEU A 124 -6.51 -9.64 -11.09
CA LEU A 124 -7.75 -9.24 -11.75
C LEU A 124 -7.71 -7.82 -12.32
N THR A 125 -6.98 -6.89 -11.67
CA THR A 125 -7.06 -5.46 -11.96
C THR A 125 -5.91 -4.89 -12.81
N VAL A 126 -4.92 -5.70 -13.28
CA VAL A 126 -3.68 -5.34 -14.06
C VAL A 126 -2.46 -5.15 -13.11
N LYS A 127 -1.17 -5.51 -13.34
CA LYS A 127 -0.27 -5.88 -14.46
C LYS A 127 0.54 -7.15 -14.13
N ALA A 128 0.83 -8.00 -15.12
CA ALA A 128 1.71 -9.19 -14.99
C ALA A 128 3.18 -8.90 -14.60
N THR A 129 3.55 -7.62 -14.43
CA THR A 129 4.93 -7.15 -14.23
C THR A 129 5.22 -6.63 -12.81
N LEU A 130 4.18 -6.38 -11.99
CA LEU A 130 4.32 -5.85 -10.64
C LEU A 130 4.97 -6.89 -9.71
N LYS A 131 5.93 -6.47 -8.88
CA LYS A 131 6.62 -7.33 -7.91
C LYS A 131 6.12 -7.06 -6.49
N PHE A 132 5.70 -8.09 -5.77
CA PHE A 132 5.25 -8.01 -4.37
C PHE A 132 5.41 -9.35 -3.66
#